data_AF-A0A6M3M7U4-F1
#
_entry.id   AF-A0A6M3M7U4-F1
#
_cell.length_a   1.000
_cell.length_b   1.000
_cell.length_c   1.000
_cell.angle_alpha   90.00
_cell.angle_beta   90.00
_cell.angle_gamma   90.00
#
_symmetry.space_group_name_H-M   'P 1'
#
loop_
_entity.id
_entity.type
_entity.pdbx_description
1 polymer ?
#
loop_
_entity_poly.entity_id
_entity_poly.type
_entity_poly.pdbx_seq_one_letter_code
_entity_poly.pdbx_strand_id
1 'polypeptide(L)' 'MRIQFGKYATKEIELIPSGYLTWLLEQDWMYEKKHEELLEAIEYEMAVRDRSDGHFYTEGG' A
#
# COMPACT_ATOMS: atom_id res chain seq x y z
N MET A 1 -4.84 1.20 -9.26
CA MET A 1 -5.05 2.65 -8.98
C MET A 1 -3.69 3.32 -8.97
N ARG A 2 -3.59 4.53 -9.54
CA ARG A 2 -2.31 5.26 -9.64
C ARG A 2 -2.17 6.34 -8.58
N ILE A 3 -1.00 6.40 -7.95
CA ILE A 3 -0.63 7.51 -7.07
C ILE A 3 -0.50 8.79 -7.90
N GLN A 4 -1.03 9.90 -7.41
CA GLN A 4 -1.00 11.19 -8.11
C GLN A 4 0.07 12.16 -7.61
N PHE A 5 0.91 11.76 -6.65
CA PHE A 5 1.84 12.66 -5.98
C PHE A 5 3.11 11.97 -5.46
N GLY A 6 4.09 12.77 -5.04
CA GLY A 6 5.34 12.27 -4.47
C GLY A 6 6.22 11.53 -5.48
N LYS A 7 7.15 10.71 -4.96
CA LYS A 7 8.20 10.05 -5.76
C LYS A 7 7.67 9.03 -6.76
N TYR A 8 6.53 8.41 -6.47
CA TYR A 8 5.91 7.37 -7.31
C TYR A 8 4.63 7.87 -8.01
N ALA A 9 4.55 9.18 -8.27
CA ALA A 9 3.48 9.72 -9.09
C ALA A 9 3.37 8.94 -10.40
N THR A 10 2.12 8.73 -10.84
CA THR A 10 1.70 7.96 -12.02
C THR A 10 1.99 6.46 -12.00
N LYS A 11 2.55 5.91 -10.91
CA LYS A 11 2.75 4.46 -10.75
C LYS A 11 1.49 3.80 -10.17
N GLU A 12 1.23 2.56 -10.60
CA GLU A 12 0.22 1.71 -9.97
C GLU A 12 0.68 1.33 -8.55
N ILE A 13 -0.25 1.29 -7.60
CA ILE A 13 0.01 0.95 -6.19
C ILE A 13 0.75 -0.39 -6.02
N GLU A 14 0.43 -1.39 -6.84
CA GLU A 14 1.06 -2.72 -6.85
C GLU A 14 2.57 -2.66 -7.12
N LEU A 15 3.04 -1.63 -7.84
CA LEU A 15 4.45 -1.45 -8.20
C LEU A 15 5.23 -0.63 -7.17
N ILE A 16 4.55 -0.12 -6.14
CA ILE A 16 5.16 0.76 -5.14
C ILE A 16 5.68 -0.09 -3.98
N PRO A 17 6.92 0.12 -3.53
CA PRO A 17 7.48 -0.63 -2.40
C PRO A 17 6.66 -0.45 -1.12
N SER A 18 6.49 -1.53 -0.35
CA SER A 18 5.70 -1.51 0.89
C SER A 18 6.16 -0.43 1.87
N GLY A 19 7.48 -0.20 1.99
CA GLY A 19 8.00 0.86 2.86
C GLY A 19 7.54 2.27 2.48
N TYR A 20 7.32 2.55 1.18
CA TYR A 20 6.77 3.85 0.77
C TYR A 20 5.26 3.93 1.04
N LEU A 21 4.54 2.83 0.87
CA LEU A 21 3.11 2.75 1.21
C LEU A 21 2.88 2.93 2.72
N THR A 22 3.70 2.29 3.57
CA THR A 22 3.67 2.50 5.02
C THR A 22 3.97 3.96 5.38
N TRP A 23 5.02 4.55 4.80
CA TRP A 23 5.33 5.96 5.01
C TRP A 23 4.17 6.90 4.63
N LEU A 24 3.43 6.58 3.55
CA LEU A 24 2.23 7.35 3.18
C LEU A 24 1.16 7.27 4.26
N LEU A 25 0.87 6.09 4.81
CA LEU A 25 -0.11 5.93 5.89
C LEU A 25 0.28 6.71 7.16
N GLU A 26 1.55 6.99 7.38
CA GLU A 26 2.02 7.81 8.51
C GLU A 26 1.82 9.32 8.31
N GLN A 27 1.37 9.77 7.14
CA GLN A 27 1.19 11.20 6.88
C GLN A 27 -0.16 11.70 7.38
N ASP A 28 -0.16 12.77 8.17
CA ASP A 28 -1.40 13.37 8.71
C ASP A 28 -2.43 13.72 7.63
N TRP A 29 -1.96 14.19 6.47
CA TRP A 29 -2.82 14.59 5.36
C TRP A 29 -3.46 13.40 4.63
N MET A 30 -2.97 12.16 4.82
CA MET A 30 -3.59 10.97 4.22
C MET A 30 -4.96 10.63 4.81
N TYR A 31 -5.21 11.03 6.06
CA TYR A 31 -6.50 10.82 6.73
C TYR A 31 -7.51 11.95 6.49
N GLU A 32 -7.14 12.95 5.67
CA GLU A 32 -8.09 13.96 5.23
C GLU A 32 -9.12 13.35 4.26
N LYS A 33 -10.39 13.76 4.37
CA LYS A 33 -11.51 13.25 3.53
C LYS A 33 -11.29 13.30 2.01
N LYS A 34 -10.30 14.04 1.53
CA LYS A 34 -9.96 14.12 0.10
C LYS A 34 -9.21 12.87 -0.42
N HIS A 35 -8.74 12.00 0.48
CA HIS A 35 -7.87 10.88 0.13
C HIS A 35 -8.39 9.52 0.63
N GLU A 36 -9.69 9.41 0.94
CA GLU A 36 -10.33 8.18 1.44
C GLU A 36 -10.17 7.00 0.47
N GLU A 37 -10.43 7.20 -0.82
CA GLU A 37 -10.21 6.16 -1.86
C GLU A 37 -8.73 5.74 -1.95
N LEU A 38 -7.83 6.67 -1.69
CA LEU A 38 -6.40 6.39 -1.71
C LEU A 38 -5.99 5.55 -0.49
N LEU A 39 -6.47 5.94 0.68
CA LEU A 39 -6.25 5.23 1.94
C LEU A 39 -6.72 3.77 1.82
N GLU A 40 -7.97 3.54 1.37
CA GLU A 40 -8.55 2.21 1.24
C GLU A 40 -7.73 1.30 0.33
N ALA A 41 -7.26 1.81 -0.82
CA ALA A 41 -6.49 1.00 -1.74
C ALA A 41 -5.05 0.75 -1.29
N ILE A 42 -4.44 1.65 -0.49
CA ILE A 42 -3.15 1.37 0.16
C ILE A 42 -3.33 0.28 1.23
N GLU A 43 -4.34 0.39 2.07
CA GLU A 43 -4.64 -0.61 3.12
C GLU A 43 -4.95 -1.98 2.51
N TYR A 44 -5.75 -2.02 1.44
CA TYR A 44 -6.06 -3.25 0.71
C TYR A 44 -4.79 -3.90 0.15
N GLU A 45 -3.94 -3.14 -0.54
CA GLU A 45 -2.69 -3.65 -1.11
C GLU A 45 -1.77 -4.20 -0.02
N MET A 46 -1.62 -3.47 1.09
CA MET A 46 -0.81 -3.91 2.23
C MET A 46 -1.34 -5.23 2.81
N ALA A 47 -2.67 -5.38 2.93
CA ALA A 47 -3.29 -6.63 3.39
C ALA A 47 -3.15 -7.78 2.38
N VAL A 48 -3.10 -7.50 1.07
CA VAL A 48 -2.80 -8.52 0.05
C VAL A 48 -1.36 -9.01 0.17
N ARG A 49 -0.41 -8.09 0.37
CA ARG A 49 1.02 -8.42 0.54
C ARG A 49 1.30 -9.21 1.80
N ASP A 50 0.71 -8.81 2.93
CA ASP A 50 0.86 -9.52 4.21
C ASP A 50 0.35 -10.97 4.12
N ARG A 51 -0.79 -11.18 3.44
CA ARG A 51 -1.31 -12.52 3.14
C ARG A 51 -0.41 -13.32 2.20
N SER A 52 0.22 -12.65 1.23
CA SER A 52 1.10 -13.29 0.25
C SER A 52 2.44 -13.71 0.86
N ASP A 53 2.99 -12.89 1.77
CA ASP A 53 4.22 -13.18 2.51
C ASP A 53 3.99 -14.24 3.61
N GLY A 54 2.77 -14.33 4.15
CA GLY A 54 2.37 -15.36 5.11
C GLY A 54 2.20 -16.77 4.54
N HIS A 55 2.09 -16.94 3.23
CA HIS A 55 1.82 -18.24 2.59
C HIS A 55 3.07 -19.07 2.22
N PHE A 56 4.28 -18.61 2.57
CA PHE A 56 5.53 -19.35 2.26
C PHE A 56 5.99 -20.36 3.34
N TYR A 57 5.25 -20.54 4.45
CA TYR A 57 5.64 -21.47 5.53
C TYR A 57 4.59 -22.53 5.89
N THR A 58 4.05 -23.22 4.89
CA THR A 58 3.46 -24.58 5.02
C THR A 58 3.53 -25.19 3.62
N GLU A 59 4.54 -25.95 3.22
CA GLU A 59 4.76 -27.36 3.56
C GLU A 59 6.21 -27.72 3.21
N GLY A 60 7.01 -28.08 4.20
CA GLY A 60 8.42 -28.41 4.01
C GLY A 60 9.04 -28.87 5.33
N GLY A 61 8.51 -29.96 5.88
CA GLY A 61 8.99 -30.61 7.10
C GLY A 61 8.39 -32.01 7.23
#